data_AF-A0A7H8SA05-F1
#
_entry.id   AF-A0A7H8SA05-F1
#
_cell.length_a   1.000
_cell.length_b   1.000
_cell.length_c   1.000
_cell.angle_alpha   90.00
_cell.angle_beta   90.00
_cell.angle_gamma   90.00
#
_symmetry.space_group_name_H-M   'P 1'
#
loop_
_entity.id
_entity.type
_entity.pdbx_description
1 polymer ?
#
loop_
_entity_poly.entity_id
_entity_poly.type
_entity_poly.pdbx_seq_one_letter_code
_entity_poly.pdbx_strand_id
1 'polypeptide(L)'
;MKGALVFNREITMVYKEKDKVEITNYFKKITIRLNDEEYAILVNILNYEGEVLVYDLTSKVQGDQKTKLKLLKLLIDIGSFFIYEEERSLVEFQEKEWFLTVVQYLPQNNDIYEVCNLLYNVKLRISGKVENLLPGLVDQFEKHDIMVNSINTDEVENDWLICLPNEIKQRNCVELDLESDRIVGAKVSLNKRIGEEELLEVKQKSNYFVADSLLVKISPIYIVLYTLKVMGGFGKDYFSINYQGKFYEYNLNTLDITETVPETYEVATADIAKDKTLLDSIKELEEDINTKGFPIEPLGLNNNVFSNLYHLGYSVYGLKSNDQEDAFLFAGLDYEATVIEGISRGIKKILMERSNSQWLVSTPESYLFNKNILLLENIDEAVEYYRVYSIPKGKDGLFESSNILKNNVEFFVKKYLESESYQVFLGVDTPTGMEYYTNHIRTFKPIKMMNELNVNYLLLNLNQDKDFFGVLDKVKINEPIKQKISYQTLQQCYINIDQKNEEILKLLSANRIFYTEKPWKYEKKMANSKLIIRRIEVDGN
;
A
#
# COMPACT_ATOMS: atom_id res chain seq x y z
N MET A 1 -7.31 -44.28 -5.84
CA MET A 1 -6.83 -43.35 -4.79
C MET A 1 -7.51 -42.03 -5.07
N LYS A 2 -8.25 -41.47 -4.12
CA LYS A 2 -8.78 -40.11 -4.23
C LYS A 2 -7.59 -39.15 -4.37
N GLY A 3 -7.67 -38.15 -5.24
CA GLY A 3 -6.61 -37.16 -5.45
C GLY A 3 -6.43 -36.27 -4.22
N ALA A 4 -5.26 -35.65 -4.11
CA ALA A 4 -5.03 -34.52 -3.21
C ALA A 4 -4.99 -33.24 -4.05
N LEU A 5 -5.71 -32.23 -3.61
CA LEU A 5 -5.66 -30.87 -4.14
C LEU A 5 -4.66 -30.05 -3.33
N VAL A 6 -4.01 -29.11 -4.00
CA VAL A 6 -3.25 -28.05 -3.36
C VAL A 6 -3.80 -26.70 -3.79
N PHE A 7 -3.79 -25.75 -2.86
CA PHE A 7 -4.19 -24.37 -3.13
C PHE A 7 -3.01 -23.46 -2.81
N ASN A 8 -2.61 -22.65 -3.79
CA ASN A 8 -1.58 -21.63 -3.60
C ASN A 8 -2.18 -20.44 -2.87
N ARG A 9 -1.59 -20.04 -1.73
CA ARG A 9 -2.06 -18.87 -0.97
C ARG A 9 -1.62 -17.55 -1.58
N GLU A 10 -0.67 -17.57 -2.52
CA GLU A 10 -0.14 -16.38 -3.20
C GLU A 10 0.49 -15.34 -2.25
N ILE A 11 0.94 -15.77 -1.06
CA ILE A 11 1.56 -14.93 -0.01
C ILE A 11 3.07 -15.16 0.17
N THR A 12 3.73 -15.73 -0.84
CA THR A 12 5.11 -16.21 -0.67
C THR A 12 6.07 -15.38 -1.48
N MET A 13 7.00 -14.74 -0.77
CA MET A 13 8.14 -14.07 -1.37
C MET A 13 9.32 -15.02 -1.45
N VAL A 14 9.97 -15.06 -2.61
CA VAL A 14 11.17 -15.86 -2.85
C VAL A 14 12.30 -14.98 -3.35
N TYR A 15 13.43 -15.06 -2.66
CA TYR A 15 14.64 -14.35 -2.98
C TYR A 15 15.79 -15.32 -3.22
N LYS A 16 16.63 -15.09 -4.25
CA LYS A 16 17.79 -15.94 -4.57
C LYS A 16 19.09 -15.15 -4.65
N GLU A 17 20.11 -15.64 -3.94
CA GLU A 17 21.50 -15.19 -4.02
C GLU A 17 22.42 -16.38 -4.31
N LYS A 18 22.91 -16.50 -5.55
CA LYS A 18 23.70 -17.65 -5.99
C LYS A 18 22.95 -18.97 -5.72
N ASP A 19 23.44 -19.80 -4.80
CA ASP A 19 22.82 -21.06 -4.41
C ASP A 19 21.89 -20.94 -3.19
N LYS A 20 21.82 -19.78 -2.54
CA LYS A 20 20.94 -19.55 -1.38
C LYS A 20 19.60 -18.98 -1.83
N VAL A 21 18.52 -19.55 -1.32
CA VAL A 21 17.16 -19.07 -1.56
C VAL A 21 16.50 -18.78 -0.22
N GLU A 22 16.07 -17.54 -0.01
CA GLU A 22 15.27 -17.11 1.12
C GLU A 22 13.79 -17.13 0.73
N ILE A 23 12.96 -17.75 1.56
CA ILE A 23 11.50 -17.81 1.36
C ILE A 23 10.84 -17.22 2.59
N THR A 24 9.97 -16.24 2.38
CA THR A 24 9.31 -15.49 3.45
C THR A 24 7.80 -15.44 3.21
N ASN A 25 7.03 -15.78 4.25
CA ASN A 25 5.58 -15.63 4.33
C ASN A 25 5.14 -15.37 5.79
N TYR A 26 3.83 -15.47 6.07
CA TYR A 26 3.25 -15.01 7.34
C TYR A 26 3.63 -15.93 8.50
N PHE A 27 3.77 -17.21 8.18
CA PHE A 27 4.04 -18.25 9.15
C PHE A 27 5.52 -18.43 9.38
N LYS A 28 6.35 -18.16 8.36
CA LYS A 28 7.76 -18.56 8.40
C LYS A 28 8.65 -17.76 7.46
N LYS A 29 9.87 -17.53 7.94
CA LYS A 29 11.04 -17.16 7.14
C LYS A 29 12.06 -18.28 7.17
N ILE A 30 12.48 -18.77 6.01
CA ILE A 30 13.51 -19.82 5.88
C ILE A 30 14.56 -19.46 4.84
N THR A 31 15.75 -20.01 5.00
CA THR A 31 16.81 -19.97 3.98
C THR A 31 17.23 -21.40 3.66
N ILE A 32 17.19 -21.74 2.37
CA ILE A 32 17.56 -23.05 1.83
C ILE A 32 18.65 -22.89 0.78
N ARG A 33 19.26 -24.00 0.36
CA ARG A 33 20.15 -24.02 -0.80
C ARG A 33 19.49 -24.77 -1.95
N LEU A 34 19.41 -24.13 -3.11
CA LEU A 34 18.86 -24.68 -4.35
C LEU A 34 19.80 -24.36 -5.50
N ASN A 35 19.98 -25.31 -6.43
CA ASN A 35 20.63 -25.03 -7.70
C ASN A 35 19.66 -24.30 -8.66
N ASP A 36 20.13 -23.94 -9.86
CA ASP A 36 19.32 -23.19 -10.85
C ASP A 36 18.09 -23.96 -11.34
N GLU A 37 18.20 -25.27 -11.53
CA GLU A 37 17.10 -26.12 -11.96
C GLU A 37 16.03 -26.25 -10.86
N GLU A 38 16.45 -26.56 -9.62
CA GLU A 38 15.56 -26.67 -8.47
C GLU A 38 14.85 -25.34 -8.17
N TYR A 39 15.56 -24.22 -8.33
CA TYR A 39 14.98 -22.89 -8.19
C TYR A 39 13.92 -22.62 -9.27
N ALA A 40 14.20 -22.96 -10.53
CA ALA A 40 13.23 -22.81 -11.61
C ALA A 40 11.97 -23.66 -11.34
N ILE A 41 12.12 -24.87 -10.81
CA ILE A 41 11.00 -25.73 -10.41
C ILE A 41 10.20 -25.07 -9.27
N LEU A 42 10.87 -24.53 -8.24
CA LEU A 42 10.22 -23.84 -7.12
C LEU A 42 9.35 -22.68 -7.62
N VAL A 43 9.91 -21.81 -8.45
CA VAL A 43 9.20 -20.65 -9.02
C VAL A 43 8.02 -21.12 -9.89
N ASN A 44 8.23 -22.12 -10.73
CA ASN A 44 7.15 -22.66 -11.56
C ASN A 44 6.02 -23.26 -10.74
N ILE A 45 6.28 -23.86 -9.58
CA ILE A 45 5.23 -24.34 -8.66
C ILE A 45 4.48 -23.15 -8.06
N LEU A 46 5.19 -22.12 -7.60
CA LEU A 46 4.61 -20.93 -6.97
C LEU A 46 3.79 -20.05 -7.93
N ASN A 47 4.01 -20.17 -9.24
CA ASN A 47 3.24 -19.44 -10.25
C ASN A 47 1.91 -20.12 -10.63
N TYR A 48 1.57 -21.27 -10.04
CA TYR A 48 0.23 -21.83 -10.22
C TYR A 48 -0.77 -21.08 -9.37
N GLU A 49 -1.72 -20.43 -10.03
CA GLU A 49 -2.82 -19.72 -9.38
C GLU A 49 -3.92 -20.70 -8.96
N GLY A 50 -4.52 -20.46 -7.80
CA GLY A 50 -5.69 -21.19 -7.31
C GLY A 50 -5.48 -22.67 -6.92
N GLU A 51 -6.57 -23.42 -7.03
CA GLU A 51 -6.66 -24.85 -6.69
C GLU A 51 -6.20 -25.74 -7.86
N VAL A 52 -5.34 -26.74 -7.56
CA VAL A 52 -4.83 -27.69 -8.55
C VAL A 52 -4.58 -29.07 -7.94
N LEU A 53 -4.87 -30.14 -8.69
CA LEU A 53 -4.50 -31.49 -8.28
C LEU A 53 -2.97 -31.62 -8.22
N VAL A 54 -2.45 -32.27 -7.16
CA VAL A 54 -1.01 -32.51 -7.00
C VAL A 54 -0.43 -33.22 -8.22
N TYR A 55 -1.17 -34.16 -8.81
CA TYR A 55 -0.77 -34.86 -10.03
C TYR A 55 -0.65 -33.92 -11.23
N ASP A 56 -1.62 -33.03 -11.42
CA ASP A 56 -1.63 -32.09 -12.53
C ASP A 56 -0.53 -31.04 -12.38
N LEU A 57 -0.33 -30.53 -11.16
CA LEU A 57 0.77 -29.61 -10.85
C LEU A 57 2.12 -30.24 -11.18
N THR A 58 2.37 -31.45 -10.68
CA THR A 58 3.67 -32.12 -10.87
C THR A 58 3.90 -32.63 -12.30
N SER A 59 2.85 -32.90 -13.07
CA SER A 59 2.97 -33.29 -14.49
C SER A 59 3.21 -32.10 -15.43
N LYS A 60 2.62 -30.93 -15.13
CA LYS A 60 2.78 -29.72 -15.96
C LYS A 60 4.10 -28.97 -15.70
N VAL A 61 4.61 -28.97 -14.47
CA VAL A 61 5.92 -28.41 -14.16
C VAL A 61 7.02 -29.29 -14.78
N GLN A 62 8.00 -28.72 -15.47
CA GLN A 62 9.14 -29.49 -16.01
C GLN A 62 10.14 -29.85 -14.90
N GLY A 63 10.88 -30.95 -15.06
CA GLY A 63 11.93 -31.39 -14.12
C GLY A 63 11.65 -32.73 -13.43
N ASP A 64 12.55 -33.12 -12.52
CA ASP A 64 12.46 -34.39 -11.80
C ASP A 64 11.29 -34.46 -10.80
N GLN A 65 10.54 -35.57 -10.82
CA GLN A 65 9.34 -35.76 -10.00
C GLN A 65 9.63 -35.74 -8.50
N LYS A 66 10.77 -36.29 -8.07
CA LYS A 66 11.15 -36.33 -6.66
C LYS A 66 11.50 -34.92 -6.17
N THR A 67 12.20 -34.13 -6.99
CA THR A 67 12.48 -32.72 -6.70
C THR A 67 11.19 -31.90 -6.59
N LYS A 68 10.25 -32.04 -7.54
CA LYS A 68 8.95 -31.35 -7.48
C LYS A 68 8.20 -31.64 -6.19
N LEU A 69 8.05 -32.92 -5.82
CA LEU A 69 7.35 -33.32 -4.61
C LEU A 69 8.06 -32.82 -3.33
N LYS A 70 9.40 -32.81 -3.33
CA LYS A 70 10.19 -32.27 -2.21
C LYS A 70 9.95 -30.77 -2.03
N LEU A 71 9.95 -30.00 -3.12
CA LEU A 71 9.70 -28.56 -3.09
C LEU A 71 8.25 -28.23 -2.73
N LEU A 72 7.28 -28.97 -3.29
CA LEU A 72 5.87 -28.82 -2.93
C LEU A 72 5.65 -29.11 -1.43
N LYS A 73 6.26 -30.18 -0.91
CA LYS A 73 6.20 -30.48 0.52
C LYS A 73 6.80 -29.35 1.36
N LEU A 74 7.95 -28.81 0.96
CA LEU A 74 8.56 -27.66 1.64
C LEU A 74 7.59 -26.46 1.68
N LEU A 75 6.96 -26.15 0.54
CA LEU A 75 6.01 -25.04 0.41
C LEU A 75 4.75 -25.24 1.27
N ILE A 76 4.28 -26.49 1.40
CA ILE A 76 3.21 -26.83 2.34
C ILE A 76 3.69 -26.64 3.79
N ASP A 77 4.85 -27.19 4.16
CA ASP A 77 5.40 -27.15 5.51
C ASP A 77 5.66 -25.70 5.99
N ILE A 78 5.98 -24.77 5.09
CA ILE A 78 6.13 -23.34 5.44
C ILE A 78 4.85 -22.53 5.33
N GLY A 79 3.77 -23.09 4.77
CA GLY A 79 2.46 -22.46 4.74
C GLY A 79 2.21 -21.60 3.52
N SER A 80 2.94 -21.85 2.44
CA SER A 80 2.67 -21.24 1.12
C SER A 80 1.50 -21.90 0.41
N PHE A 81 1.28 -23.20 0.66
CA PHE A 81 0.19 -23.98 0.08
C PHE A 81 -0.66 -24.64 1.17
N PHE A 82 -1.95 -24.82 0.88
CA PHE A 82 -2.78 -25.80 1.57
C PHE A 82 -2.79 -27.12 0.79
N ILE A 83 -2.94 -28.23 1.49
CA ILE A 83 -3.22 -29.53 0.90
C ILE A 83 -4.50 -30.09 1.54
N TYR A 84 -5.41 -30.59 0.70
CA TYR A 84 -6.70 -31.13 1.14
C TYR A 84 -7.20 -32.20 0.17
N GLU A 85 -8.25 -32.91 0.56
CA GLU A 85 -8.83 -34.00 -0.23
C GLU A 85 -9.63 -33.46 -1.43
N GLU A 86 -9.56 -34.15 -2.57
CA GLU A 86 -10.27 -33.79 -3.81
C GLU A 86 -11.79 -33.63 -3.65
N GLU A 87 -12.40 -34.36 -2.71
CA GLU A 87 -13.85 -34.28 -2.46
C GLU A 87 -14.30 -32.97 -1.80
N ARG A 88 -13.35 -32.12 -1.40
CA ARG A 88 -13.58 -30.85 -0.70
C ARG A 88 -13.05 -29.69 -1.53
N SER A 89 -13.44 -29.62 -2.79
CA SER A 89 -13.10 -28.50 -3.66
C SER A 89 -13.52 -27.17 -3.04
N LEU A 90 -12.64 -26.18 -3.12
CA LEU A 90 -12.83 -24.84 -2.59
C LEU A 90 -13.34 -23.87 -3.66
N VAL A 91 -13.61 -24.35 -4.88
CA VAL A 91 -13.99 -23.52 -6.04
C VAL A 91 -15.17 -22.60 -5.73
N GLU A 92 -16.17 -23.05 -4.97
CA GLU A 92 -17.32 -22.21 -4.59
C GLU A 92 -16.98 -21.04 -3.66
N PHE A 93 -15.90 -21.15 -2.88
CA PHE A 93 -15.45 -20.12 -1.95
C PHE A 93 -14.47 -19.14 -2.60
N GLN A 94 -13.71 -19.58 -3.61
CA GLN A 94 -12.69 -18.75 -4.29
C GLN A 94 -13.27 -17.49 -4.94
N GLU A 95 -14.56 -17.48 -5.28
CA GLU A 95 -15.25 -16.31 -5.85
C GLU A 95 -15.61 -15.25 -4.79
N LYS A 96 -15.38 -15.52 -3.50
CA LYS A 96 -15.69 -14.60 -2.41
C LYS A 96 -14.48 -13.77 -2.01
N GLU A 97 -14.67 -12.46 -1.87
CA GLU A 97 -13.58 -11.55 -1.48
C GLU A 97 -13.00 -11.87 -0.09
N TRP A 98 -13.83 -12.32 0.87
CA TRP A 98 -13.34 -12.75 2.19
C TRP A 98 -12.44 -13.99 2.14
N PHE A 99 -12.58 -14.86 1.13
CA PHE A 99 -11.84 -16.11 1.05
C PHE A 99 -10.35 -15.84 0.91
N LEU A 100 -9.98 -14.93 0.00
CA LEU A 100 -8.60 -14.50 -0.20
C LEU A 100 -8.01 -13.93 1.08
N THR A 101 -8.73 -13.10 1.84
CA THR A 101 -8.25 -12.58 3.12
C THR A 101 -7.98 -13.71 4.12
N VAL A 102 -8.90 -14.67 4.25
CA VAL A 102 -8.83 -15.71 5.30
C VAL A 102 -7.70 -16.70 5.06
N VAL A 103 -7.50 -17.13 3.81
CA VAL A 103 -6.46 -18.13 3.48
C VAL A 103 -5.05 -17.63 3.75
N GLN A 104 -4.83 -16.30 3.75
CA GLN A 104 -3.53 -15.71 4.08
C GLN A 104 -3.12 -16.00 5.54
N TYR A 105 -4.07 -15.96 6.47
CA TYR A 105 -3.80 -16.03 7.91
C TYR A 105 -4.18 -17.37 8.54
N LEU A 106 -4.92 -18.24 7.82
CA LEU A 106 -5.38 -19.52 8.33
C LEU A 106 -4.22 -20.47 8.64
N PRO A 107 -4.04 -20.95 9.88
CA PRO A 107 -2.98 -21.89 10.23
C PRO A 107 -3.07 -23.20 9.43
N GLN A 108 -1.92 -23.82 9.12
CA GLN A 108 -1.87 -25.05 8.30
C GLN A 108 -2.61 -26.24 8.91
N ASN A 109 -2.70 -26.29 10.24
CA ASN A 109 -3.34 -27.37 10.99
C ASN A 109 -4.88 -27.23 11.05
N ASN A 110 -5.43 -26.14 10.55
CA ASN A 110 -6.87 -25.94 10.48
C ASN A 110 -7.43 -26.55 9.18
N ASP A 111 -8.64 -27.08 9.27
CA ASP A 111 -9.38 -27.57 8.10
C ASP A 111 -9.99 -26.40 7.34
N ILE A 112 -9.40 -26.05 6.19
CA ILE A 112 -9.85 -24.94 5.36
C ILE A 112 -11.31 -25.07 4.94
N TYR A 113 -11.81 -26.29 4.69
CA TYR A 113 -13.19 -26.49 4.28
C TYR A 113 -14.16 -26.22 5.44
N GLU A 114 -13.83 -26.64 6.66
CA GLU A 114 -14.63 -26.32 7.85
C GLU A 114 -14.67 -24.81 8.10
N VAL A 115 -13.53 -24.12 8.00
CA VAL A 115 -13.46 -22.67 8.17
C VAL A 115 -14.27 -21.93 7.11
N CYS A 116 -14.15 -22.32 5.84
CA CYS A 116 -14.93 -21.71 4.76
C CYS A 116 -16.43 -21.91 4.97
N ASN A 117 -16.86 -23.09 5.41
CA ASN A 117 -18.27 -23.36 5.70
C ASN A 117 -18.81 -22.52 6.88
N LEU A 118 -18.00 -22.27 7.91
CA LEU A 118 -18.39 -21.37 8.99
C LEU A 118 -18.65 -19.97 8.44
N LEU A 119 -17.72 -19.43 7.64
CA LEU A 119 -17.82 -18.08 7.10
C LEU A 119 -18.95 -17.93 6.08
N TYR A 120 -19.15 -18.92 5.22
CA TYR A 120 -20.19 -18.90 4.18
C TYR A 120 -21.61 -18.80 4.76
N ASN A 121 -21.83 -19.31 5.98
CA ASN A 121 -23.13 -19.35 6.63
C ASN A 121 -23.32 -18.28 7.71
N VAL A 122 -22.30 -17.49 8.01
CA VAL A 122 -22.35 -16.50 9.09
C VAL A 122 -23.08 -15.24 8.66
N LYS A 123 -23.93 -14.74 9.55
CA LYS A 123 -24.53 -13.41 9.46
C LYS A 123 -23.85 -12.50 10.46
N LEU A 124 -23.45 -11.32 10.00
CA LEU A 124 -22.85 -10.29 10.84
C LEU A 124 -23.86 -9.17 11.09
N ARG A 125 -23.88 -8.66 12.31
CA ARG A 125 -24.60 -7.44 12.68
C ARG A 125 -23.65 -6.47 13.35
N ILE A 126 -23.89 -5.18 13.12
CA ILE A 126 -23.14 -4.11 13.77
C ILE A 126 -24.14 -3.27 14.55
N SER A 127 -23.83 -2.96 15.80
CA SER A 127 -24.65 -2.07 16.61
C SER A 127 -24.64 -0.64 16.02
N GLY A 128 -25.77 0.06 16.09
CA GLY A 128 -25.86 1.43 15.57
C GLY A 128 -24.88 2.40 16.26
N LYS A 129 -24.45 2.13 17.51
CA LYS A 129 -23.41 2.94 18.15
C LYS A 129 -22.03 2.72 17.53
N VAL A 130 -21.65 1.47 17.28
CA VAL A 130 -20.39 1.16 16.59
C VAL A 130 -20.41 1.73 15.17
N GLU A 131 -21.52 1.60 14.44
CA GLU A 131 -21.67 2.17 13.10
C GLU A 131 -21.47 3.70 13.07
N ASN A 132 -22.02 4.40 14.07
CA ASN A 132 -21.83 5.85 14.20
C ASN A 132 -20.39 6.25 14.57
N LEU A 133 -19.70 5.45 15.38
CA LEU A 133 -18.32 5.75 15.83
C LEU A 133 -17.27 5.32 14.81
N LEU A 134 -17.52 4.25 14.05
CA LEU A 134 -16.64 3.72 13.00
C LEU A 134 -17.34 3.76 11.63
N PRO A 135 -17.64 4.97 11.11
CA PRO A 135 -18.26 5.14 9.80
C PRO A 135 -17.40 4.54 8.68
N GLY A 136 -17.98 3.60 7.94
CA GLY A 136 -17.31 2.82 6.89
C GLY A 136 -17.04 1.37 7.27
N LEU A 137 -17.27 0.95 8.52
CA LEU A 137 -17.13 -0.45 8.92
C LEU A 137 -18.07 -1.38 8.15
N VAL A 138 -19.32 -0.97 7.94
CA VAL A 138 -20.30 -1.72 7.13
C VAL A 138 -19.79 -1.90 5.70
N ASP A 139 -19.41 -0.80 5.04
CA ASP A 139 -18.87 -0.83 3.68
C ASP A 139 -17.67 -1.76 3.53
N GLN A 140 -16.80 -1.84 4.56
CA GLN A 140 -15.64 -2.73 4.52
C GLN A 140 -16.03 -4.21 4.63
N PHE A 141 -17.05 -4.58 5.41
CA PHE A 141 -17.56 -5.95 5.41
C PHE A 141 -18.26 -6.28 4.09
N GLU A 142 -19.03 -5.36 3.52
CA GLU A 142 -19.70 -5.56 2.24
C GLU A 142 -18.71 -5.74 1.09
N LYS A 143 -17.58 -5.01 1.09
CA LYS A 143 -16.47 -5.23 0.15
C LYS A 143 -15.87 -6.64 0.23
N HIS A 144 -15.95 -7.28 1.38
CA HIS A 144 -15.48 -8.65 1.58
C HIS A 144 -16.62 -9.67 1.38
N ASP A 145 -17.71 -9.33 0.69
CA ASP A 145 -18.89 -10.19 0.51
C ASP A 145 -19.56 -10.65 1.82
N ILE A 146 -19.37 -9.93 2.92
CA ILE A 146 -20.02 -10.22 4.21
C ILE A 146 -21.24 -9.30 4.35
N MET A 147 -22.43 -9.88 4.29
CA MET A 147 -23.68 -9.15 4.45
C MET A 147 -23.87 -8.71 5.92
N VAL A 148 -24.00 -7.39 6.13
CA VAL A 148 -24.29 -6.80 7.44
C VAL A 148 -25.77 -6.46 7.55
N ASN A 149 -26.46 -7.08 8.51
CA ASN A 149 -27.87 -6.77 8.77
C ASN A 149 -28.02 -5.81 9.94
N SER A 150 -28.99 -4.88 9.83
CA SER A 150 -29.39 -4.05 10.96
C SER A 150 -30.07 -4.88 12.06
N ILE A 151 -30.02 -4.39 13.30
CA ILE A 151 -30.67 -5.04 14.44
C ILE A 151 -32.17 -4.76 14.38
N ASN A 152 -32.93 -5.60 13.66
CA ASN A 152 -34.34 -5.81 13.96
C ASN A 152 -34.44 -6.91 15.01
N THR A 153 -35.07 -6.56 16.13
CA THR A 153 -35.30 -7.44 17.27
C THR A 153 -36.10 -8.67 16.85
N ASP A 154 -35.66 -9.80 17.38
CA ASP A 154 -36.20 -11.15 17.27
C ASP A 154 -35.76 -11.95 16.01
N GLU A 155 -35.15 -13.12 16.29
CA GLU A 155 -34.63 -14.17 15.38
C GLU A 155 -33.15 -14.05 14.90
N VAL A 156 -32.28 -14.98 15.35
CA VAL A 156 -31.82 -16.22 14.68
C VAL A 156 -30.55 -16.78 15.40
N GLU A 157 -30.45 -18.11 15.56
CA GLU A 157 -29.22 -18.81 16.02
C GLU A 157 -28.07 -18.67 15.02
N ASN A 158 -26.83 -18.41 15.50
CA ASN A 158 -25.57 -18.24 14.74
C ASN A 158 -25.21 -16.84 14.21
N ASP A 159 -25.91 -15.78 14.64
CA ASP A 159 -25.50 -14.40 14.32
C ASP A 159 -24.25 -13.96 15.13
N TRP A 160 -23.27 -13.37 14.45
CA TRP A 160 -22.17 -12.61 15.08
C TRP A 160 -22.54 -11.14 15.21
N LEU A 161 -22.15 -10.52 16.33
CA LEU A 161 -22.41 -9.11 16.61
C LEU A 161 -21.11 -8.34 16.86
N ILE A 162 -20.98 -7.14 16.30
CA ILE A 162 -19.96 -6.16 16.71
C ILE A 162 -20.66 -5.06 17.51
N CYS A 163 -20.24 -4.88 18.77
CA CYS A 163 -20.88 -3.95 19.70
C CYS A 163 -19.87 -3.30 20.65
N LEU A 164 -20.31 -2.26 21.37
CA LEU A 164 -19.56 -1.71 22.48
C LEU A 164 -19.75 -2.56 23.75
N PRO A 165 -18.83 -2.45 24.72
CA PRO A 165 -18.94 -3.14 26.00
C PRO A 165 -20.31 -2.91 26.66
N ASN A 166 -20.88 -3.99 27.20
CA ASN A 166 -22.17 -4.02 27.91
C ASN A 166 -23.43 -3.81 27.06
N GLU A 167 -23.36 -3.77 25.73
CA GLU A 167 -24.56 -3.59 24.91
C GLU A 167 -25.44 -4.86 24.83
N ILE A 168 -24.87 -6.05 24.64
CA ILE A 168 -25.65 -7.30 24.51
C ILE A 168 -24.87 -8.48 25.12
N LYS A 169 -25.48 -9.22 26.06
CA LYS A 169 -24.80 -10.27 26.86
C LYS A 169 -25.03 -11.73 26.40
N GLN A 170 -25.78 -11.95 25.32
CA GLN A 170 -26.28 -13.29 24.96
C GLN A 170 -26.04 -13.65 23.48
N ARG A 171 -24.91 -13.24 22.89
CA ARG A 171 -24.54 -13.59 21.50
C ARG A 171 -23.03 -13.80 21.40
N ASN A 172 -22.58 -14.49 20.35
CA ASN A 172 -21.18 -14.42 19.95
C ASN A 172 -20.91 -13.01 19.45
N CYS A 173 -19.99 -12.30 20.08
CA CYS A 173 -19.68 -10.93 19.70
C CYS A 173 -18.20 -10.63 19.71
N VAL A 174 -17.86 -9.60 18.94
CA VAL A 174 -16.62 -8.84 19.06
C VAL A 174 -16.99 -7.55 19.78
N GLU A 175 -16.62 -7.46 21.06
CA GLU A 175 -16.79 -6.24 21.85
C GLU A 175 -15.64 -5.28 21.57
N LEU A 176 -15.94 -4.05 21.14
CA LEU A 176 -14.96 -3.03 20.79
C LEU A 176 -14.87 -1.94 21.87
N ASP A 177 -13.69 -1.78 22.45
CA ASP A 177 -13.35 -0.62 23.29
C ASP A 177 -12.57 0.40 22.46
N LEU A 178 -13.06 1.64 22.42
CA LEU A 178 -12.56 2.70 21.54
C LEU A 178 -11.95 3.82 22.39
N GLU A 179 -10.62 3.93 22.37
CA GLU A 179 -9.87 4.98 23.05
C GLU A 179 -9.22 5.93 22.03
N SER A 180 -8.71 7.08 22.48
CA SER A 180 -8.06 8.08 21.60
C SER A 180 -6.83 7.54 20.87
N ASP A 181 -6.09 6.67 21.55
CA ASP A 181 -4.76 6.20 21.16
C ASP A 181 -4.72 4.71 20.85
N ARG A 182 -5.83 3.98 21.05
CA ARG A 182 -5.99 2.58 20.68
C ARG A 182 -7.45 2.12 20.55
N ILE A 183 -7.65 1.09 19.74
CA ILE A 183 -8.90 0.33 19.64
C ILE A 183 -8.59 -1.10 20.04
N VAL A 184 -9.32 -1.60 21.03
CA VAL A 184 -9.21 -2.97 21.52
C VAL A 184 -10.47 -3.72 21.15
N GLY A 185 -10.35 -4.97 20.74
CA GLY A 185 -11.51 -5.84 20.60
C GLY A 185 -11.33 -7.16 21.31
N ALA A 186 -12.44 -7.70 21.81
CA ALA A 186 -12.46 -8.97 22.52
C ALA A 186 -13.53 -9.89 21.93
N LYS A 187 -13.16 -11.15 21.67
CA LYS A 187 -14.11 -12.22 21.38
C LYS A 187 -14.84 -12.60 22.66
N VAL A 188 -16.15 -12.43 22.67
CA VAL A 188 -17.02 -12.86 23.76
C VAL A 188 -17.98 -13.92 23.23
N SER A 189 -18.06 -15.07 23.90
CA SER A 189 -18.94 -16.16 23.53
C SER A 189 -19.99 -16.40 24.61
N LEU A 190 -21.17 -16.86 24.18
CA LEU A 190 -22.36 -17.16 24.99
C LEU A 190 -22.10 -17.93 26.31
N ASN A 191 -21.04 -18.73 26.38
CA ASN A 191 -20.74 -19.62 27.50
C ASN A 191 -19.47 -19.28 28.29
N LYS A 192 -18.78 -18.18 27.98
CA LYS A 192 -17.52 -17.82 28.63
C LYS A 192 -17.44 -16.30 28.79
N ARG A 193 -17.84 -15.82 29.97
CA ARG A 193 -17.45 -14.50 30.42
C ARG A 193 -15.95 -14.57 30.70
N ILE A 194 -15.11 -14.13 29.77
CA ILE A 194 -13.74 -13.77 30.15
C ILE A 194 -13.90 -12.58 31.10
N GLY A 195 -13.28 -12.68 32.28
CA GLY A 195 -13.67 -11.94 33.47
C GLY A 195 -13.75 -10.44 33.24
N GLU A 196 -14.80 -9.80 33.75
CA GLU A 196 -14.91 -8.34 33.84
C GLU A 196 -13.71 -7.70 34.58
N GLU A 197 -12.97 -8.50 35.37
CA GLU A 197 -11.76 -8.12 36.11
C GLU A 197 -10.48 -8.06 35.25
N GLU A 198 -10.38 -8.78 34.13
CA GLU A 198 -9.16 -8.77 33.29
C GLU A 198 -9.17 -7.63 32.25
N LEU A 199 -10.36 -7.19 31.81
CA LEU A 199 -10.52 -5.95 31.04
C LEU A 199 -10.36 -4.69 31.91
N LEU A 200 -10.42 -4.82 33.24
CA LEU A 200 -10.33 -3.68 34.17
C LEU A 200 -8.90 -3.10 34.31
N GLU A 201 -7.84 -3.87 34.04
CA GLU A 201 -6.47 -3.33 34.04
C GLU A 201 -6.13 -2.53 32.77
N VAL A 202 -6.90 -2.70 31.69
CA VAL A 202 -6.76 -1.92 30.46
C VAL A 202 -7.54 -0.59 30.55
N LYS A 203 -8.51 -0.46 31.46
CA LYS A 203 -9.35 0.74 31.64
C LYS A 203 -8.61 1.89 32.33
N GLN A 204 -7.72 2.56 31.61
CA GLN A 204 -7.43 3.95 31.94
C GLN A 204 -8.54 4.81 31.34
N LYS A 205 -9.21 5.61 32.18
CA LYS A 205 -10.27 6.53 31.80
C LYS A 205 -9.75 7.56 30.77
N SER A 206 -9.85 7.28 29.48
CA SER A 206 -9.73 8.29 28.43
C SER A 206 -11.11 8.57 27.84
N ASN A 207 -11.77 9.62 28.34
CA ASN A 207 -13.09 10.07 27.88
C ASN A 207 -13.03 10.85 26.54
N TYR A 208 -12.02 10.64 25.69
CA TYR A 208 -11.84 11.42 24.46
C TYR A 208 -11.72 10.49 23.26
N PHE A 209 -12.85 10.10 22.68
CA PHE A 209 -12.87 9.50 21.35
C PHE A 209 -12.83 10.62 20.29
N VAL A 210 -11.82 10.59 19.41
CA VAL A 210 -11.68 11.56 18.31
C VAL A 210 -12.14 10.88 17.02
N ALA A 211 -13.37 11.20 16.58
CA ALA A 211 -14.01 10.58 15.42
C ALA A 211 -13.23 10.77 14.10
N ASP A 212 -12.43 11.83 13.99
CA ASP A 212 -11.62 12.12 12.81
C ASP A 212 -10.18 11.59 12.91
N SER A 213 -9.85 10.88 14.00
CA SER A 213 -8.52 10.31 14.18
C SER A 213 -8.22 9.28 13.08
N LEU A 214 -6.94 9.18 12.74
CA LEU A 214 -6.45 8.15 11.84
C LEU A 214 -6.89 6.75 12.28
N LEU A 215 -6.80 6.47 13.58
CA LEU A 215 -7.15 5.19 14.17
C LEU A 215 -8.58 4.78 13.79
N VAL A 216 -9.53 5.72 13.78
CA VAL A 216 -10.91 5.50 13.33
C VAL A 216 -11.01 5.25 11.82
N LYS A 217 -10.14 5.89 11.02
CA LYS A 217 -10.13 5.73 9.55
C LYS A 217 -9.54 4.39 9.12
N ILE A 218 -8.53 3.87 9.83
CA ILE A 218 -7.85 2.62 9.46
C ILE A 218 -8.42 1.39 10.18
N SER A 219 -8.94 1.53 11.39
CA SER A 219 -9.41 0.39 12.19
C SER A 219 -10.48 -0.50 11.54
N PRO A 220 -11.37 -0.01 10.64
CA PRO A 220 -12.35 -0.88 9.99
C PRO A 220 -11.75 -2.09 9.29
N ILE A 221 -10.62 -1.95 8.59
CA ILE A 221 -10.00 -3.06 7.85
C ILE A 221 -9.46 -4.14 8.81
N TYR A 222 -8.84 -3.71 9.90
CA TYR A 222 -8.30 -4.59 10.93
C TYR A 222 -9.41 -5.27 11.74
N ILE A 223 -10.51 -4.57 11.99
CA ILE A 223 -11.70 -5.15 12.62
C ILE A 223 -12.31 -6.22 11.72
N VAL A 224 -12.41 -5.99 10.41
CA VAL A 224 -12.86 -7.01 9.44
C VAL A 224 -11.95 -8.23 9.49
N LEU A 225 -10.63 -8.03 9.39
CA LEU A 225 -9.64 -9.11 9.47
C LEU A 225 -9.80 -9.93 10.75
N TYR A 226 -9.79 -9.28 11.91
CA TYR A 226 -9.96 -9.95 13.20
C TYR A 226 -11.28 -10.73 13.27
N THR A 227 -12.38 -10.08 12.85
CA THR A 227 -13.72 -10.67 12.91
C THR A 227 -13.81 -11.89 12.01
N LEU A 228 -13.29 -11.86 10.78
CA LEU A 228 -13.22 -13.03 9.89
C LEU A 228 -12.46 -14.19 10.54
N LYS A 229 -11.31 -13.92 11.17
CA LYS A 229 -10.52 -14.97 11.85
C LYS A 229 -11.28 -15.58 13.03
N VAL A 230 -11.94 -14.74 13.82
CA VAL A 230 -12.73 -15.18 14.98
C VAL A 230 -13.97 -15.97 14.57
N MET A 231 -14.69 -15.52 13.53
CA MET A 231 -15.84 -16.22 12.94
C MET A 231 -15.43 -17.55 12.32
N GLY A 232 -14.26 -17.60 11.67
CA GLY A 232 -13.63 -18.82 11.16
C GLY A 232 -13.03 -19.72 12.23
N GLY A 233 -13.07 -19.34 13.51
CA GLY A 233 -12.66 -20.18 14.63
C GLY A 233 -11.15 -20.28 14.88
N PHE A 234 -10.33 -19.42 14.25
CA PHE A 234 -8.87 -19.45 14.39
C PHE A 234 -8.24 -18.10 14.84
N GLY A 235 -9.07 -17.08 15.07
CA GLY A 235 -8.64 -15.82 15.70
C GLY A 235 -8.34 -15.99 17.19
N LYS A 236 -7.48 -15.11 17.71
CA LYS A 236 -7.17 -15.04 19.15
C LYS A 236 -8.30 -14.37 19.93
N ASP A 237 -8.28 -14.48 21.25
CA ASP A 237 -9.33 -13.95 22.14
C ASP A 237 -9.41 -12.41 22.11
N TYR A 238 -8.32 -11.72 21.79
CA TYR A 238 -8.25 -10.26 21.78
C TYR A 238 -7.46 -9.72 20.59
N PHE A 239 -7.75 -8.47 20.21
CA PHE A 239 -6.86 -7.64 19.41
C PHE A 239 -6.67 -6.24 20.00
N SER A 240 -5.59 -5.56 19.60
CA SER A 240 -5.37 -4.14 19.83
C SER A 240 -4.76 -3.48 18.59
N ILE A 241 -5.29 -2.33 18.20
CA ILE A 241 -4.70 -1.43 17.21
C ILE A 241 -4.34 -0.14 17.93
N ASN A 242 -3.10 0.33 17.86
CA ASN A 242 -2.73 1.62 18.46
C ASN A 242 -2.77 2.77 17.43
N TYR A 243 -2.56 4.00 17.89
CA TYR A 243 -2.53 5.21 17.05
C TYR A 243 -1.46 5.20 15.95
N GLN A 244 -0.46 4.31 16.06
CA GLN A 244 0.59 4.10 15.06
C GLN A 244 0.17 3.09 13.99
N GLY A 245 -1.02 2.46 14.12
CA GLY A 245 -1.51 1.41 13.22
C GLY A 245 -0.99 0.00 13.52
N LYS A 246 -0.23 -0.18 14.61
CA LYS A 246 0.27 -1.52 14.97
C LYS A 246 -0.87 -2.40 15.47
N PHE A 247 -1.06 -3.53 14.80
CA PHE A 247 -2.14 -4.47 15.07
C PHE A 247 -1.60 -5.75 15.73
N TYR A 248 -2.04 -5.97 16.96
CA TYR A 248 -1.67 -7.12 17.77
C TYR A 248 -2.87 -8.00 18.04
N GLU A 249 -2.68 -9.31 18.00
CA GLU A 249 -3.64 -10.29 18.51
C GLU A 249 -3.01 -11.10 19.64
N TYR A 250 -3.80 -11.35 20.68
CA TYR A 250 -3.28 -12.01 21.87
C TYR A 250 -4.34 -12.82 22.63
N ASN A 251 -3.85 -13.83 23.35
CA ASN A 251 -4.63 -14.59 24.33
C ASN A 251 -4.08 -14.26 25.72
N LEU A 252 -4.88 -13.61 26.58
CA LEU A 252 -4.46 -13.23 27.93
C LEU A 252 -4.00 -14.44 28.76
N ASN A 253 -4.68 -15.58 28.59
CA ASN A 253 -4.41 -16.82 29.31
C ASN A 253 -3.05 -17.47 28.99
N THR A 254 -2.49 -17.21 27.80
CA THR A 254 -1.24 -17.84 27.35
C THR A 254 -0.10 -16.84 27.16
N LEU A 255 -0.35 -15.54 27.36
CA LEU A 255 0.58 -14.44 27.07
C LEU A 255 1.18 -14.51 25.65
N ASP A 256 0.44 -15.13 24.73
CA ASP A 256 0.85 -15.31 23.34
C ASP A 256 0.45 -14.06 22.55
N ILE A 257 1.35 -13.10 22.46
CA ILE A 257 1.18 -11.85 21.72
C ILE A 257 1.81 -12.01 20.33
N THR A 258 1.02 -11.80 19.28
CA THR A 258 1.50 -11.80 17.90
C THR A 258 1.12 -10.48 17.25
N GLU A 259 2.10 -9.82 16.63
CA GLU A 259 1.84 -8.74 15.69
C GLU A 259 1.35 -9.38 14.38
N THR A 260 0.05 -9.27 14.11
CA THR A 260 -0.60 -10.01 13.01
C THR A 260 -0.38 -9.37 11.65
N VAL A 261 0.07 -8.11 11.60
CA VAL A 261 0.57 -7.49 10.37
C VAL A 261 2.01 -7.06 10.64
N PRO A 262 3.00 -7.93 10.38
CA PRO A 262 4.41 -7.55 10.48
C PRO A 262 4.70 -6.29 9.67
N GLU A 263 5.64 -5.48 10.16
CA GLU A 263 6.19 -4.25 9.55
C GLU A 263 6.77 -4.44 8.13
N THR A 264 6.62 -5.63 7.52
CA THR A 264 7.12 -5.99 6.18
C THR A 264 6.09 -6.72 5.29
N TYR A 265 4.79 -6.62 5.58
CA TYR A 265 3.74 -7.11 4.68
C TYR A 265 3.48 -6.16 3.50
N GLU A 266 4.46 -6.07 2.61
CA GLU A 266 4.15 -5.82 1.21
C GLU A 266 3.35 -7.04 0.73
N VAL A 267 2.07 -6.86 0.40
CA VAL A 267 1.32 -7.85 -0.39
C VAL A 267 1.91 -7.80 -1.79
N ALA A 268 3.11 -8.35 -1.95
CA ALA A 268 3.61 -8.74 -3.24
C ALA A 268 2.93 -10.07 -3.56
N THR A 269 1.91 -10.02 -4.42
CA THR A 269 1.66 -11.11 -5.37
C THR A 269 3.01 -11.58 -5.91
N ALA A 270 3.22 -12.88 -6.11
CA ALA A 270 4.48 -13.48 -6.54
C ALA A 270 5.12 -12.78 -7.76
N ASP A 271 5.72 -11.62 -7.53
CA ASP A 271 6.56 -10.91 -8.47
C ASP A 271 7.91 -11.58 -8.27
N ILE A 272 8.11 -12.59 -9.11
CA ILE A 272 9.37 -13.23 -9.45
C ILE A 272 10.48 -12.20 -9.31
N ALA A 273 11.25 -12.30 -8.22
CA ALA A 273 12.41 -11.49 -7.87
C ALA A 273 12.64 -10.30 -8.81
N LYS A 274 11.98 -9.16 -8.53
CA LYS A 274 12.52 -7.89 -9.01
C LYS A 274 13.96 -7.81 -8.51
N ASP A 275 14.82 -7.47 -9.46
CA ASP A 275 16.27 -7.46 -9.42
C ASP A 275 16.81 -6.99 -8.05
N LYS A 276 17.46 -7.87 -7.27
CA LYS A 276 18.09 -7.49 -5.98
C LYS A 276 19.13 -6.38 -6.16
N THR A 277 19.60 -6.16 -7.38
CA THR A 277 20.45 -5.00 -7.69
C THR A 277 19.78 -3.70 -7.29
N LEU A 278 18.45 -3.59 -7.32
CA LEU A 278 17.75 -2.36 -6.97
C LEU A 278 17.65 -2.16 -5.44
N LEU A 279 17.36 -3.21 -4.67
CA LEU A 279 17.38 -3.14 -3.20
C LEU A 279 18.80 -2.94 -2.65
N ASP A 280 19.79 -3.61 -3.23
CA ASP A 280 21.20 -3.36 -2.93
C ASP A 280 21.59 -1.92 -3.33
N SER A 281 21.12 -1.41 -4.48
CA SER A 281 21.33 -0.01 -4.88
C SER A 281 20.67 0.97 -3.92
N ILE A 282 19.47 0.66 -3.40
CA ILE A 282 18.79 1.47 -2.38
C ILE A 282 19.60 1.49 -1.10
N LYS A 283 20.09 0.33 -0.65
CA LYS A 283 20.92 0.24 0.55
C LYS A 283 22.25 0.99 0.39
N GLU A 284 22.93 0.82 -0.74
CA GLU A 284 24.14 1.56 -1.09
C GLU A 284 23.86 3.08 -1.13
N LEU A 285 22.72 3.49 -1.68
CA LEU A 285 22.28 4.88 -1.72
C LEU A 285 22.01 5.45 -0.32
N GLU A 286 21.35 4.70 0.56
CA GLU A 286 21.15 5.08 1.96
C GLU A 286 22.45 5.15 2.74
N GLU A 287 23.38 4.22 2.53
CA GLU A 287 24.72 4.25 3.12
C GLU A 287 25.52 5.46 2.62
N ASP A 288 25.47 5.75 1.32
CA ASP A 288 26.14 6.90 0.71
C ASP A 288 25.60 8.22 1.31
N ILE A 289 24.27 8.36 1.46
CA ILE A 289 23.64 9.51 2.12
C ILE A 289 24.03 9.58 3.61
N ASN A 290 24.06 8.46 4.32
CA ASN A 290 24.41 8.40 5.75
C ASN A 290 25.89 8.70 6.06
N THR A 291 26.75 8.78 5.05
CA THR A 291 28.17 9.07 5.27
C THR A 291 28.36 10.47 5.89
N LYS A 292 29.13 10.55 6.98
CA LYS A 292 29.46 11.82 7.69
C LYS A 292 29.87 12.93 6.70
N GLY A 293 28.98 13.90 6.47
CA GLY A 293 29.24 15.07 5.63
C GLY A 293 28.17 15.39 4.56
N PHE A 294 27.20 14.50 4.35
CA PHE A 294 25.97 14.86 3.64
C PHE A 294 25.02 15.65 4.56
N PRO A 295 24.33 16.68 4.05
CA PRO A 295 23.42 17.50 4.85
C PRO A 295 22.00 16.88 4.96
N ILE A 296 21.87 15.59 4.66
CA ILE A 296 20.60 14.87 4.54
C ILE A 296 20.80 13.48 5.15
N GLU A 297 19.81 13.01 5.90
CA GLU A 297 19.73 11.66 6.46
C GLU A 297 18.40 10.99 6.04
N PRO A 298 18.42 9.70 5.66
CA PRO A 298 17.20 8.93 5.48
C PRO A 298 16.53 8.72 6.83
N LEU A 299 15.24 9.05 6.89
CA LEU A 299 14.41 8.58 7.98
C LEU A 299 14.05 7.15 7.65
N GLY A 300 14.70 6.20 8.33
CA GLY A 300 14.37 4.79 8.14
C GLY A 300 12.87 4.55 8.29
N LEU A 301 12.37 3.50 7.63
CA LEU A 301 10.98 3.02 7.67
C LEU A 301 10.38 3.04 9.10
N ASN A 302 11.24 2.85 10.11
CA ASN A 302 10.90 2.64 11.52
C ASN A 302 10.67 3.92 12.34
N ASN A 303 10.77 5.12 11.76
CA ASN A 303 10.27 6.31 12.44
C ASN A 303 8.73 6.31 12.37
N ASN A 304 8.12 5.63 13.36
CA ASN A 304 6.67 5.42 13.64
C ASN A 304 5.78 6.67 13.50
N VAL A 305 6.38 7.84 13.35
CA VAL A 305 5.67 9.10 13.19
C VAL A 305 5.05 9.20 11.79
N PHE A 306 5.40 8.40 10.78
CA PHE A 306 4.78 8.58 9.44
C PHE A 306 4.31 7.28 8.75
N SER A 307 4.26 6.16 9.47
CA SER A 307 3.90 4.80 8.98
C SER A 307 2.42 4.61 8.62
N ASN A 308 1.60 5.63 8.74
CA ASN A 308 0.14 5.52 8.64
C ASN A 308 -0.37 5.04 7.26
N LEU A 309 0.36 5.36 6.21
CA LEU A 309 0.08 4.88 4.85
C LEU A 309 0.59 3.45 4.60
N TYR A 310 1.64 3.03 5.30
CA TYR A 310 2.16 1.67 5.28
C TYR A 310 1.08 0.65 5.68
N HIS A 311 0.32 0.98 6.72
CA HIS A 311 -0.82 0.19 7.19
C HIS A 311 -1.98 0.05 6.18
N LEU A 312 -2.01 0.89 5.16
CA LEU A 312 -2.97 0.84 4.06
C LEU A 312 -2.37 0.22 2.78
N GLY A 313 -1.18 -0.40 2.88
CA GLY A 313 -0.49 -1.04 1.76
C GLY A 313 0.34 -0.10 0.89
N TYR A 314 0.64 1.13 1.35
CA TYR A 314 1.45 2.10 0.62
C TYR A 314 2.86 2.21 1.20
N SER A 315 3.86 2.29 0.34
CA SER A 315 5.22 2.58 0.77
C SER A 315 5.37 4.07 1.08
N VAL A 316 6.08 4.40 2.17
CA VAL A 316 6.42 5.77 2.55
C VAL A 316 7.92 5.86 2.75
N TYR A 317 8.54 6.90 2.20
CA TYR A 317 9.96 7.19 2.38
C TYR A 317 10.18 8.61 2.87
N GLY A 318 11.13 8.79 3.78
CA GLY A 318 11.43 10.07 4.40
C GLY A 318 12.89 10.47 4.31
N LEU A 319 13.15 11.76 4.11
CA LEU A 319 14.46 12.37 4.21
C LEU A 319 14.39 13.56 5.15
N LYS A 320 15.37 13.69 6.04
CA LYS A 320 15.51 14.87 6.89
C LYS A 320 16.81 15.57 6.58
N SER A 321 16.77 16.90 6.58
CA SER A 321 17.99 17.67 6.49
C SER A 321 18.56 17.94 7.87
N ASN A 322 19.88 17.83 8.07
CA ASN A 322 20.51 18.06 9.37
C ASN A 322 20.26 19.46 9.96
N ASP A 323 19.92 20.42 9.10
CA ASP A 323 19.72 21.82 9.45
C ASP A 323 18.21 22.22 9.51
N GLN A 324 17.29 21.28 9.26
CA GLN A 324 15.83 21.51 9.29
C GLN A 324 15.18 20.63 10.36
N GLU A 325 14.15 21.15 11.02
CA GLU A 325 13.36 20.36 11.97
C GLU A 325 12.42 19.38 11.24
N ASP A 326 11.82 19.83 10.14
CA ASP A 326 10.84 19.09 9.36
C ASP A 326 11.48 18.05 8.44
N ALA A 327 10.73 16.98 8.20
CA ALA A 327 11.09 15.93 7.27
C ALA A 327 10.41 16.14 5.90
N PHE A 328 11.12 15.80 4.83
CA PHE A 328 10.50 15.52 3.54
C PHE A 328 9.92 14.12 3.56
N LEU A 329 8.66 13.95 3.15
CA LEU A 329 8.03 12.64 3.00
C LEU A 329 7.46 12.46 1.59
N PHE A 330 7.53 11.22 1.11
CA PHE A 330 6.95 10.80 -0.16
C PHE A 330 6.30 9.43 0.00
N ALA A 331 5.14 9.24 -0.64
CA ALA A 331 4.42 7.97 -0.62
C ALA A 331 4.09 7.45 -2.02
N GLY A 332 4.05 6.13 -2.16
CA GLY A 332 3.77 5.42 -3.41
C GLY A 332 3.26 4.00 -3.18
N LEU A 333 3.08 3.26 -4.28
CA LEU A 333 2.50 1.91 -4.29
C LEU A 333 3.56 0.78 -4.30
N ASP A 334 4.76 1.07 -4.78
CA ASP A 334 5.87 0.13 -4.97
C ASP A 334 7.04 0.65 -4.14
N TYR A 335 7.56 -0.15 -3.21
CA TYR A 335 8.57 0.30 -2.25
C TYR A 335 9.81 0.81 -2.95
N GLU A 336 10.36 0.00 -3.85
CA GLU A 336 11.55 0.32 -4.63
C GLU A 336 11.45 1.67 -5.36
N ALA A 337 10.39 1.85 -6.15
CA ALA A 337 10.15 3.10 -6.87
C ALA A 337 9.90 4.27 -5.90
N THR A 338 9.23 4.03 -4.78
CA THR A 338 8.93 5.04 -3.77
C THR A 338 10.21 5.53 -3.08
N VAL A 339 11.13 4.64 -2.75
CA VAL A 339 12.42 5.01 -2.13
C VAL A 339 13.24 5.86 -3.09
N ILE A 340 13.41 5.41 -4.34
CA ILE A 340 14.21 6.15 -5.33
C ILE A 340 13.61 7.53 -5.61
N GLU A 341 12.28 7.61 -5.78
CA GLU A 341 11.59 8.87 -6.04
C GLU A 341 11.62 9.78 -4.80
N GLY A 342 11.41 9.21 -3.61
CA GLY A 342 11.48 9.91 -2.34
C GLY A 342 12.86 10.51 -2.10
N ILE A 343 13.91 9.76 -2.37
CA ILE A 343 15.29 10.25 -2.31
C ILE A 343 15.53 11.36 -3.33
N SER A 344 15.15 11.12 -4.59
CA SER A 344 15.37 12.08 -5.67
C SER A 344 14.67 13.40 -5.42
N ARG A 345 13.39 13.36 -5.01
CA ARG A 345 12.58 14.55 -4.74
C ARG A 345 12.96 15.24 -3.45
N GLY A 346 13.28 14.49 -2.39
CA GLY A 346 13.73 15.06 -1.13
C GLY A 346 15.06 15.80 -1.29
N ILE A 347 16.04 15.18 -1.94
CA ILE A 347 17.31 15.85 -2.27
C ILE A 347 17.05 17.08 -3.14
N LYS A 348 16.23 16.97 -4.19
CA LYS A 348 15.88 18.10 -5.06
C LYS A 348 15.29 19.26 -4.25
N LYS A 349 14.27 19.00 -3.42
CA LYS A 349 13.57 20.01 -2.61
C LYS A 349 14.53 20.69 -1.63
N ILE A 350 15.31 19.91 -0.87
CA ILE A 350 16.28 20.42 0.10
C ILE A 350 17.34 21.29 -0.59
N LEU A 351 17.84 20.89 -1.77
CA LEU A 351 18.81 21.68 -2.53
C LEU A 351 18.21 22.96 -3.10
N MET A 352 16.96 22.92 -3.60
CA MET A 352 16.24 24.09 -4.10
C MET A 352 16.02 25.12 -2.99
N GLU A 353 15.61 24.70 -1.80
CA GLU A 353 15.42 25.59 -0.64
C GLU A 353 16.73 26.24 -0.17
N ARG A 354 17.84 25.51 -0.21
CA ARG A 354 19.15 26.01 0.23
C ARG A 354 19.80 26.98 -0.74
N SER A 355 19.67 26.74 -2.05
CA SER A 355 20.42 27.52 -3.05
C SER A 355 19.55 28.46 -3.88
N ASN A 356 18.23 28.39 -3.75
CA ASN A 356 17.28 29.09 -4.60
C ASN A 356 17.61 28.91 -6.11
N SER A 357 18.00 27.70 -6.50
CA SER A 357 18.36 27.35 -7.88
C SER A 357 17.60 26.11 -8.33
N GLN A 358 17.45 25.92 -9.64
CA GLN A 358 16.80 24.75 -10.19
C GLN A 358 17.75 23.55 -10.16
N TRP A 359 17.34 22.49 -9.48
CA TRP A 359 18.10 21.23 -9.37
C TRP A 359 17.35 20.09 -10.04
N LEU A 360 18.10 19.24 -10.73
CA LEU A 360 17.65 17.98 -11.29
C LEU A 360 18.35 16.84 -10.53
N VAL A 361 17.54 15.94 -9.97
CA VAL A 361 17.99 14.67 -9.37
C VAL A 361 17.28 13.56 -10.12
N SER A 362 18.03 12.65 -10.75
CA SER A 362 17.47 11.60 -11.59
C SER A 362 18.42 10.39 -11.67
N THR A 363 17.88 9.23 -12.03
CA THR A 363 18.71 8.09 -12.46
C THR A 363 19.30 8.35 -13.87
N PRO A 364 20.41 7.69 -14.24
CA PRO A 364 21.00 7.74 -15.57
C PRO A 364 20.02 7.43 -16.70
N GLU A 365 19.15 6.43 -16.53
CA GLU A 365 18.21 6.03 -17.59
C GLU A 365 17.18 7.13 -17.87
N SER A 366 16.73 7.82 -16.84
CA SER A 366 15.68 8.85 -16.96
C SER A 366 16.22 10.27 -17.13
N TYR A 367 17.55 10.46 -17.02
CA TYR A 367 18.17 11.79 -16.92
C TYR A 367 17.82 12.71 -18.10
N LEU A 368 17.99 12.23 -19.34
CA LEU A 368 17.74 13.04 -20.53
C LEU A 368 16.28 13.48 -20.61
N PHE A 369 15.36 12.55 -20.34
CA PHE A 369 13.92 12.81 -20.39
C PHE A 369 13.48 13.78 -19.29
N ASN A 370 13.94 13.57 -18.06
CA ASN A 370 13.62 14.44 -16.92
C ASN A 370 14.21 15.84 -17.09
N LYS A 371 15.42 15.95 -17.67
CA LYS A 371 16.00 17.23 -18.06
C LYS A 371 15.15 17.94 -19.10
N ASN A 372 14.77 17.23 -20.17
CA ASN A 372 13.95 17.80 -21.23
C ASN A 372 12.60 18.31 -20.70
N ILE A 373 11.94 17.55 -19.83
CA ILE A 373 10.72 17.99 -19.13
C ILE A 373 10.96 19.26 -18.31
N LEU A 374 12.04 19.30 -17.53
CA LEU A 374 12.39 20.48 -16.73
C LEU A 374 12.59 21.72 -17.61
N LEU A 375 13.25 21.56 -18.75
CA LEU A 375 13.51 22.67 -19.67
C LEU A 375 12.23 23.17 -20.36
N LEU A 376 11.25 22.29 -20.61
CA LEU A 376 9.94 22.69 -21.15
C LEU A 376 9.22 23.71 -20.25
N GLU A 377 9.50 23.75 -18.94
CA GLU A 377 8.94 24.75 -18.02
C GLU A 377 9.27 26.19 -18.44
N ASN A 378 10.34 26.38 -19.23
CA ASN A 378 10.80 27.69 -19.72
C ASN A 378 10.20 28.07 -21.08
N ILE A 379 9.31 27.25 -21.65
CA ILE A 379 8.55 27.58 -22.86
C ILE A 379 7.19 28.13 -22.45
N ASP A 380 6.91 29.36 -22.87
CA ASP A 380 5.59 29.97 -22.80
C ASP A 380 4.75 29.48 -23.99
N GLU A 381 3.83 28.56 -23.72
CA GLU A 381 2.95 27.97 -24.72
C GLU A 381 1.48 28.08 -24.29
N ALA A 382 0.57 28.09 -25.26
CA ALA A 382 -0.85 28.15 -24.98
C ALA A 382 -1.33 26.91 -24.18
N VAL A 383 -2.26 27.13 -23.25
CA VAL A 383 -2.73 26.09 -22.32
C VAL A 383 -4.25 25.96 -22.30
N GLU A 384 -4.71 24.75 -22.02
CA GLU A 384 -6.12 24.43 -21.85
C GLU A 384 -6.36 23.64 -20.56
N TYR A 385 -7.38 24.01 -19.79
CA TYR A 385 -7.74 23.35 -18.53
C TYR A 385 -8.96 22.47 -18.73
N TYR A 386 -8.83 21.22 -18.29
CA TYR A 386 -9.84 20.19 -18.43
C TYR A 386 -10.19 19.56 -17.09
N ARG A 387 -11.48 19.31 -16.87
CA ARG A 387 -11.94 18.39 -15.81
C ARG A 387 -11.94 16.96 -16.33
N VAL A 388 -11.34 16.04 -15.59
CA VAL A 388 -11.31 14.62 -15.95
C VAL A 388 -12.64 13.97 -15.57
N TYR A 389 -13.23 13.19 -16.48
CA TYR A 389 -14.48 12.46 -16.24
C TYR A 389 -14.38 10.98 -16.64
N SER A 390 -15.40 10.20 -16.28
CA SER A 390 -15.47 8.74 -16.50
C SER A 390 -14.28 7.99 -15.91
N ILE A 391 -13.83 8.42 -14.73
CA ILE A 391 -12.76 7.71 -14.03
C ILE A 391 -13.35 6.41 -13.47
N PRO A 392 -12.79 5.23 -13.80
CA PRO A 392 -13.33 3.94 -13.37
C PRO A 392 -13.29 3.84 -11.84
N LYS A 393 -14.43 3.47 -11.24
CA LYS A 393 -14.52 3.16 -9.82
C LYS A 393 -14.03 1.71 -9.60
N GLY A 394 -13.07 1.51 -8.69
CA GLY A 394 -12.87 0.22 -8.03
C GLY A 394 -11.99 -0.84 -8.72
N LYS A 395 -10.96 -0.48 -9.49
CA LYS A 395 -9.91 -1.45 -9.92
C LYS A 395 -8.48 -0.91 -9.97
N ASP A 396 -8.30 0.39 -10.05
CA ASP A 396 -6.99 1.03 -9.90
C ASP A 396 -6.87 1.56 -8.47
N GLY A 397 -5.76 1.30 -7.76
CA GLY A 397 -5.51 1.72 -6.36
C GLY A 397 -5.72 3.21 -6.05
N LEU A 398 -5.94 4.03 -7.09
CA LEU A 398 -6.49 5.39 -7.05
C LEU A 398 -7.79 5.56 -6.24
N PHE A 399 -8.69 4.56 -6.17
CA PHE A 399 -10.04 4.75 -5.59
C PHE A 399 -10.30 4.07 -4.25
N GLU A 400 -9.55 3.04 -3.87
CA GLU A 400 -9.74 2.43 -2.55
C GLU A 400 -9.41 3.42 -1.44
N SER A 401 -8.45 4.30 -1.71
CA SER A 401 -7.95 5.26 -0.74
C SER A 401 -8.71 6.59 -0.71
N SER A 402 -9.35 7.03 -1.80
CA SER A 402 -10.22 8.22 -1.76
C SER A 402 -11.48 7.99 -0.92
N ASN A 403 -11.96 6.75 -0.78
CA ASN A 403 -13.03 6.39 0.16
C ASN A 403 -12.63 6.65 1.63
N ILE A 404 -11.34 6.56 1.97
CA ILE A 404 -10.83 6.80 3.34
C ILE A 404 -11.00 8.27 3.74
N LEU A 405 -10.95 9.18 2.76
CA LEU A 405 -11.02 10.62 3.02
C LEU A 405 -12.45 11.16 3.12
N LYS A 406 -13.47 10.37 2.72
CA LYS A 406 -14.90 10.76 2.67
C LYS A 406 -15.21 12.07 1.92
N ASN A 407 -14.24 12.61 1.17
CA ASN A 407 -14.39 13.83 0.40
C ASN A 407 -14.57 13.50 -1.09
N ASN A 408 -15.34 14.33 -1.81
CA ASN A 408 -15.43 14.23 -3.26
C ASN A 408 -14.12 14.73 -3.89
N VAL A 409 -13.26 13.79 -4.27
CA VAL A 409 -12.02 14.06 -5.00
C VAL A 409 -12.29 14.06 -6.50
N GLU A 410 -11.81 15.09 -7.19
CA GLU A 410 -11.87 15.24 -8.64
C GLU A 410 -10.48 15.53 -9.21
N PHE A 411 -10.24 15.15 -10.47
CA PHE A 411 -8.99 15.46 -11.15
C PHE A 411 -9.19 16.46 -12.27
N PHE A 412 -8.19 17.32 -12.41
CA PHE A 412 -8.10 18.31 -13.48
C PHE A 412 -6.73 18.21 -14.14
N VAL A 413 -6.68 18.54 -15.43
CA VAL A 413 -5.41 18.58 -16.18
C VAL A 413 -5.30 19.90 -16.93
N LYS A 414 -4.11 20.49 -16.87
CA LYS A 414 -3.66 21.57 -17.74
C LYS A 414 -2.89 20.95 -18.89
N LYS A 415 -3.38 21.06 -20.12
CA LYS A 415 -2.70 20.63 -21.34
C LYS A 415 -1.90 21.79 -21.91
N TYR A 416 -0.65 21.52 -22.22
CA TYR A 416 0.28 22.39 -22.91
C TYR A 416 0.25 22.05 -24.40
N LEU A 417 -0.14 22.99 -25.25
CA LEU A 417 -0.58 22.68 -26.62
C LEU A 417 0.57 22.38 -27.59
N GLU A 418 1.74 22.96 -27.41
CA GLU A 418 2.89 22.77 -28.31
C GLU A 418 3.69 21.53 -27.92
N SER A 419 3.97 21.37 -26.63
CA SER A 419 4.68 20.20 -26.12
C SER A 419 3.81 18.95 -26.08
N GLU A 420 2.48 19.12 -26.05
CA GLU A 420 1.49 18.09 -25.74
C GLU A 420 1.72 17.43 -24.38
N SER A 421 2.30 18.19 -23.45
CA SER A 421 2.48 17.76 -22.06
C SER A 421 1.27 18.16 -21.20
N TYR A 422 1.20 17.59 -20.00
CA TYR A 422 0.11 17.81 -19.06
C TYR A 422 0.67 18.20 -17.69
N GLN A 423 -0.06 18.99 -16.93
CA GLN A 423 0.12 19.11 -15.48
C GLN A 423 -1.18 18.70 -14.80
N VAL A 424 -1.08 17.86 -13.78
CA VAL A 424 -2.24 17.28 -13.10
C VAL A 424 -2.51 18.02 -11.80
N PHE A 425 -3.79 18.20 -11.49
CA PHE A 425 -4.29 18.79 -10.27
C PHE A 425 -5.32 17.85 -9.64
N LEU A 426 -5.25 17.72 -8.32
CA LEU A 426 -6.23 17.05 -7.50
C LEU A 426 -7.10 18.12 -6.84
N GLY A 427 -8.39 18.14 -7.15
CA GLY A 427 -9.38 19.01 -6.54
C GLY A 427 -10.15 18.28 -5.45
N VAL A 428 -10.30 18.89 -4.29
CA VAL A 428 -11.10 18.36 -3.18
C VAL A 428 -12.19 19.32 -2.81
N ASP A 429 -13.43 18.82 -2.83
CA ASP A 429 -14.58 19.57 -2.36
C ASP A 429 -14.55 19.66 -0.83
N THR A 430 -14.38 20.89 -0.32
CA THR A 430 -14.39 21.19 1.11
C THR A 430 -15.62 22.04 1.46
N PRO A 431 -16.04 22.12 2.74
CA PRO A 431 -17.13 23.01 3.15
C PRO A 431 -16.92 24.48 2.76
N THR A 432 -15.66 24.90 2.55
CA THR A 432 -15.27 26.26 2.15
C THR A 432 -15.11 26.45 0.64
N GLY A 433 -15.31 25.39 -0.16
CA GLY A 433 -15.14 25.38 -1.62
C GLY A 433 -14.10 24.37 -2.10
N MET A 434 -13.87 24.33 -3.41
CA MET A 434 -12.89 23.43 -4.03
C MET A 434 -11.46 23.89 -3.74
N GLU A 435 -10.64 23.01 -3.17
CA GLU A 435 -9.20 23.22 -2.98
C GLU A 435 -8.40 22.39 -3.98
N TYR A 436 -7.34 22.96 -4.55
CA TYR A 436 -6.54 22.29 -5.58
C TYR A 436 -5.12 22.02 -5.10
N TYR A 437 -4.61 20.84 -5.41
CA TYR A 437 -3.27 20.37 -5.06
C TYR A 437 -2.54 19.90 -6.32
N THR A 438 -1.25 20.21 -6.44
CA THR A 438 -0.39 19.77 -7.54
C THR A 438 1.05 19.67 -7.06
N ASN A 439 1.90 18.96 -7.80
CA ASN A 439 3.35 18.95 -7.57
C ASN A 439 4.11 19.83 -8.57
N HIS A 440 3.38 20.62 -9.37
CA HIS A 440 3.92 21.54 -10.38
C HIS A 440 4.66 20.91 -11.57
N ILE A 441 4.81 19.57 -11.61
CA ILE A 441 5.60 18.88 -12.62
C ILE A 441 4.77 18.65 -13.89
N ARG A 442 5.34 19.02 -15.04
CA ARG A 442 4.82 18.62 -16.36
C ARG A 442 5.07 17.12 -16.58
N THR A 443 4.10 16.42 -17.14
CA THR A 443 4.12 14.99 -17.38
C THR A 443 3.50 14.65 -18.72
N PHE A 444 3.97 13.58 -19.34
CA PHE A 444 3.31 12.96 -20.48
C PHE A 444 2.46 11.74 -20.06
N LYS A 445 2.58 11.31 -18.79
CA LYS A 445 1.87 10.18 -18.19
C LYS A 445 0.87 10.68 -17.15
N PRO A 446 -0.23 11.36 -17.57
CA PRO A 446 -1.17 11.99 -16.64
C PRO A 446 -1.79 11.00 -15.66
N ILE A 447 -2.09 9.76 -16.09
CA ILE A 447 -2.66 8.74 -15.21
C ILE A 447 -1.70 8.33 -14.09
N LYS A 448 -0.41 8.14 -14.39
CA LYS A 448 0.60 7.85 -13.36
C LYS A 448 0.68 9.01 -12.35
N MET A 449 0.60 10.24 -12.84
CA MET A 449 0.64 11.42 -11.99
C MET A 449 -0.63 11.57 -11.13
N MET A 450 -1.82 11.26 -11.66
CA MET A 450 -3.06 11.23 -10.87
C MET A 450 -2.94 10.26 -9.68
N ASN A 451 -2.38 9.06 -9.89
CA ASN A 451 -2.11 8.09 -8.82
C ASN A 451 -1.19 8.69 -7.75
N GLU A 452 -0.06 9.25 -8.16
CA GLU A 452 0.92 9.85 -7.25
C GLU A 452 0.32 10.97 -6.40
N LEU A 453 -0.42 11.90 -7.02
CA LEU A 453 -1.06 13.01 -6.31
C LEU A 453 -2.09 12.51 -5.30
N ASN A 454 -2.86 11.48 -5.64
CA ASN A 454 -3.83 10.89 -4.73
C ASN A 454 -3.15 10.30 -3.47
N VAL A 455 -2.12 9.46 -3.67
CA VAL A 455 -1.39 8.80 -2.57
C VAL A 455 -0.71 9.83 -1.67
N ASN A 456 -0.07 10.84 -2.25
CA ASN A 456 0.57 11.89 -1.46
C ASN A 456 -0.44 12.83 -0.79
N TYR A 457 -1.66 12.96 -1.32
CA TYR A 457 -2.74 13.71 -0.66
C TYR A 457 -3.26 12.94 0.56
N LEU A 458 -3.32 11.62 0.48
CA LEU A 458 -3.62 10.77 1.64
C LEU A 458 -2.54 10.89 2.71
N LEU A 459 -1.26 10.89 2.31
CA LEU A 459 -0.14 11.11 3.24
C LEU A 459 -0.36 12.40 4.05
N LEU A 460 -0.67 13.50 3.34
CA LEU A 460 -0.98 14.80 3.94
C LEU A 460 -2.16 14.74 4.91
N ASN A 461 -3.29 14.16 4.48
CA ASN A 461 -4.51 14.17 5.29
C ASN A 461 -4.49 13.20 6.47
N LEU A 462 -3.77 12.10 6.37
CA LEU A 462 -3.64 11.11 7.44
C LEU A 462 -2.61 11.52 8.49
N ASN A 463 -1.87 12.61 8.26
CA ASN A 463 -0.81 13.10 9.14
C ASN A 463 -0.91 14.63 9.39
N GLN A 464 -2.11 15.20 9.41
CA GLN A 464 -2.33 16.64 9.62
C GLN A 464 -1.76 17.17 10.94
N ASP A 465 -1.62 16.31 11.96
CA ASP A 465 -1.09 16.67 13.29
C ASP A 465 0.44 16.64 13.36
N LYS A 466 1.13 16.47 12.23
CA LYS A 466 2.58 16.27 12.18
C LYS A 466 3.23 17.26 11.23
N ASP A 467 4.34 17.83 11.66
CA ASP A 467 5.12 18.75 10.85
C ASP A 467 5.99 17.98 9.86
N PHE A 468 5.63 18.07 8.59
CA PHE A 468 6.42 17.58 7.45
C PHE A 468 6.07 18.37 6.20
N PHE A 469 6.95 18.33 5.21
CA PHE A 469 6.67 18.82 3.87
C PHE A 469 6.71 17.68 2.87
N GLY A 470 5.87 17.77 1.84
CA GLY A 470 5.75 16.74 0.81
C GLY A 470 5.95 17.29 -0.59
N VAL A 471 5.46 16.55 -1.58
CA VAL A 471 5.48 16.95 -2.99
C VAL A 471 4.26 17.78 -3.42
N LEU A 472 3.25 17.92 -2.55
CA LEU A 472 2.01 18.61 -2.87
C LEU A 472 2.00 20.03 -2.34
N ASP A 473 1.71 20.95 -3.24
CA ASP A 473 1.46 22.35 -2.93
C ASP A 473 -0.02 22.67 -3.19
N LYS A 474 -0.61 23.45 -2.27
CA LYS A 474 -1.97 23.99 -2.43
C LYS A 474 -1.94 25.19 -3.37
N VAL A 475 -2.77 25.17 -4.40
CA VAL A 475 -2.80 26.18 -5.46
C VAL A 475 -4.21 26.70 -5.71
N LYS A 476 -4.30 27.87 -6.37
CA LYS A 476 -5.56 28.41 -6.91
C LYS A 476 -5.55 28.26 -8.42
N ILE A 477 -6.61 27.69 -8.97
CA ILE A 477 -6.86 27.70 -10.42
C ILE A 477 -7.81 28.87 -10.70
N ASN A 478 -7.30 29.91 -11.35
CA ASN A 478 -8.08 31.12 -11.66
C ASN A 478 -8.63 31.09 -13.10
N GLU A 479 -8.12 30.17 -13.92
CA GLU A 479 -8.50 30.01 -15.31
C GLU A 479 -9.81 29.23 -15.45
N PRO A 480 -10.67 29.61 -16.42
CA PRO A 480 -11.93 28.92 -16.62
C PRO A 480 -11.69 27.48 -17.08
N ILE A 481 -12.30 26.53 -16.36
CA ILE A 481 -12.32 25.11 -16.73
C ILE A 481 -13.31 24.96 -17.88
N LYS A 482 -12.80 25.03 -19.11
CA LYS A 482 -13.65 25.15 -20.31
C LYS A 482 -14.28 23.83 -20.75
N GLN A 483 -13.61 22.69 -20.53
CA GLN A 483 -13.97 21.42 -21.18
C GLN A 483 -13.78 20.19 -20.27
N LYS A 484 -14.40 19.07 -20.66
CA LYS A 484 -14.27 17.76 -20.02
C LYS A 484 -13.37 16.84 -20.88
N ILE A 485 -12.41 16.15 -20.27
CA ILE A 485 -11.58 15.14 -20.93
C ILE A 485 -11.80 13.76 -20.30
N SER A 486 -11.94 12.72 -21.13
CA SER A 486 -12.23 11.38 -20.61
C SER A 486 -10.97 10.73 -20.04
N TYR A 487 -11.13 9.94 -18.97
CA TYR A 487 -10.03 9.13 -18.44
C TYR A 487 -9.40 8.22 -19.51
N GLN A 488 -10.23 7.61 -20.37
CA GLN A 488 -9.77 6.76 -21.47
C GLN A 488 -8.87 7.51 -22.47
N THR A 489 -9.17 8.78 -22.75
CA THR A 489 -8.33 9.62 -23.61
C THR A 489 -6.96 9.84 -22.98
N LEU A 490 -6.90 10.10 -21.68
CA LEU A 490 -5.64 10.27 -20.96
C LEU A 490 -4.86 8.95 -20.85
N GLN A 491 -5.55 7.81 -20.79
CA GLN A 491 -4.94 6.48 -20.77
C GLN A 491 -4.28 6.12 -22.10
N GLN A 492 -4.77 6.65 -23.22
CA GLN A 492 -4.20 6.46 -24.55
C GLN A 492 -2.95 7.31 -24.82
N CYS A 493 -2.51 8.14 -23.86
CA CYS A 493 -1.23 8.85 -23.93
C CYS A 493 -0.06 7.86 -23.74
N TYR A 494 0.19 7.01 -24.73
CA TYR A 494 1.38 6.19 -24.84
C TYR A 494 2.56 7.05 -25.32
N ILE A 495 3.74 6.87 -24.72
CA ILE A 495 4.92 7.65 -25.05
C ILE A 495 6.06 6.70 -25.38
N ASN A 496 6.53 6.80 -26.62
CA ASN A 496 7.88 6.37 -26.93
C ASN A 496 8.85 7.46 -26.44
N ILE A 497 9.65 7.15 -25.41
CA ILE A 497 10.54 8.11 -24.73
C ILE A 497 11.53 8.74 -25.71
N ASP A 498 12.09 7.95 -26.64
CA ASP A 498 13.10 8.44 -27.59
C ASP A 498 12.48 9.40 -28.59
N GLN A 499 11.34 9.02 -29.17
CA GLN A 499 10.59 9.91 -30.07
C GLN A 499 10.22 11.21 -29.36
N LYS A 500 9.73 11.12 -28.11
CA LYS A 500 9.31 12.31 -27.38
C LYS A 500 10.48 13.20 -27.00
N ASN A 501 11.64 12.62 -26.67
CA ASN A 501 12.87 13.39 -26.47
C ASN A 501 13.26 14.17 -27.72
N GLU A 502 13.19 13.57 -28.91
CA GLU A 502 13.48 14.29 -30.15
C GLU A 502 12.51 15.44 -30.42
N GLU A 503 11.21 15.22 -30.19
CA GLU A 503 10.19 16.28 -30.32
C GLU A 503 10.45 17.44 -29.37
N ILE A 504 10.76 17.14 -28.10
CA ILE A 504 11.08 18.15 -27.10
C ILE A 504 12.35 18.91 -27.47
N LEU A 505 13.41 18.22 -27.91
CA LEU A 505 14.66 18.86 -28.31
C LEU A 505 14.45 19.79 -29.52
N LYS A 506 13.61 19.41 -30.49
CA LYS A 506 13.22 20.29 -31.60
C LYS A 506 12.48 21.53 -31.09
N LEU A 507 11.56 21.36 -30.14
CA LEU A 507 10.80 22.46 -29.56
C LEU A 507 11.68 23.41 -28.74
N LEU A 508 12.59 22.88 -27.91
CA LEU A 508 13.57 23.66 -27.15
C LEU A 508 14.51 24.46 -28.07
N SER A 509 14.98 23.83 -29.15
CA SER A 509 15.82 24.48 -30.16
C SER A 509 15.08 25.61 -30.89
N ALA A 510 13.83 25.37 -31.29
CA ALA A 510 12.98 26.38 -31.92
C ALA A 510 12.74 27.60 -31.00
N ASN A 511 12.61 27.36 -29.69
CA ASN A 511 12.44 28.38 -28.66
C ASN A 511 13.77 28.94 -28.12
N ARG A 512 14.91 28.56 -28.70
CA ARG A 512 16.26 29.04 -28.30
C ARG A 512 16.55 28.86 -26.80
N ILE A 513 16.07 27.77 -26.22
CA ILE A 513 16.34 27.43 -24.82
C ILE A 513 17.76 26.85 -24.71
N PHE A 514 18.67 27.63 -24.14
CA PHE A 514 20.03 27.21 -23.83
C PHE A 514 20.19 27.01 -22.33
N TYR A 515 21.08 26.10 -21.93
CA TYR A 515 21.29 25.80 -20.52
C TYR A 515 22.74 25.41 -20.25
N THR A 516 23.15 25.63 -19.00
CA THR A 516 24.39 25.11 -18.44
C THR A 516 24.10 24.18 -17.28
N GLU A 517 24.94 23.16 -17.12
CA GLU A 517 24.82 22.15 -16.06
C GLU A 517 26.03 22.22 -15.12
N LYS A 518 25.78 22.22 -13.81
CA LYS A 518 26.84 22.14 -12.79
C LYS A 518 26.58 20.96 -11.86
N PRO A 519 27.51 19.99 -11.73
CA PRO A 519 27.35 18.86 -10.81
C PRO A 519 27.33 19.34 -9.37
N TRP A 520 26.55 18.65 -8.54
CA TRP A 520 26.65 18.83 -7.10
C TRP A 520 28.02 18.39 -6.59
N LYS A 521 28.57 19.08 -5.59
CA LYS A 521 29.90 18.79 -5.04
C LYS A 521 30.06 17.36 -4.52
N TYR A 522 28.95 16.69 -4.17
CA TYR A 522 28.95 15.32 -3.68
C TYR A 522 28.50 14.29 -4.72
N GLU A 523 28.18 14.68 -5.96
CA GLU A 523 27.71 13.75 -7.00
C GLU A 523 28.71 12.60 -7.23
N LYS A 524 30.02 12.88 -7.23
CA LYS A 524 31.05 11.84 -7.34
C LYS A 524 31.03 10.82 -6.19
N LYS A 525 30.57 11.21 -5.01
CA LYS A 525 30.44 10.30 -3.86
C LYS A 525 29.19 9.42 -3.99
N MET A 526 28.18 9.87 -4.73
CA MET A 526 26.96 9.12 -5.05
C MET A 526 27.05 8.40 -6.41
N ALA A 527 28.25 8.29 -6.97
CA ALA A 527 28.44 7.67 -8.29
C ALA A 527 28.07 6.17 -8.29
N ASN A 528 28.22 5.50 -7.14
CA ASN A 528 27.83 4.10 -6.96
C ASN A 528 26.30 3.95 -6.89
N SER A 529 25.63 4.91 -6.28
CA SER A 529 24.17 4.95 -6.11
C SER A 529 23.39 5.32 -7.37
N LYS A 530 24.06 5.45 -8.53
CA LYS A 530 23.47 5.76 -9.84
C LYS A 530 22.48 6.93 -9.80
N LEU A 531 22.80 8.00 -9.08
CA LEU A 531 22.07 9.27 -9.16
C LEU A 531 22.91 10.33 -9.86
N ILE A 532 22.26 11.12 -10.71
CA ILE A 532 22.83 12.30 -11.36
C ILE A 532 22.17 13.53 -10.72
N ILE A 533 22.98 14.43 -10.15
CA ILE A 533 22.52 15.57 -9.36
C ILE A 533 23.15 16.85 -9.93
N ARG A 534 22.36 17.58 -10.71
CA ARG A 534 22.83 18.69 -11.53
C ARG A 534 22.03 19.94 -11.24
N ARG A 535 22.72 21.04 -10.98
CA ARG A 535 22.11 22.37 -11.05
C ARG A 535 21.97 22.74 -12.51
N ILE A 536 20.75 23.09 -12.91
CA ILE A 536 20.43 23.52 -14.27
C ILE A 536 20.23 25.03 -14.24
N GLU A 537 21.03 25.75 -15.01
CA GLU A 537 20.88 27.18 -15.23
C GLU A 537 20.44 27.36 -16.68
N VAL A 538 19.22 27.85 -16.89
CA VAL A 538 18.71 28.17 -18.22
C VAL A 538 19.15 29.60 -18.53
N ASP A 539 19.87 29.77 -19.64
CA ASP A 539 20.33 31.09 -20.08
C ASP A 539 19.09 31.91 -20.45
N GLY A 540 18.89 33.01 -19.73
CA GLY A 540 17.65 33.79 -19.80
C GLY A 540 17.38 34.36 -21.19
N ASN A 541 16.09 34.42 -21.53
CA ASN A 541 15.57 35.43 -22.46
C ASN A 541 15.61 36.81 -21.81
#